data_AF-B4S551-F1
#
_entry.id   AF-B4S551-F1
#
_cell.length_a   1.000
_cell.length_b   1.000
_cell.length_c   1.000
_cell.angle_alpha   90.00
_cell.angle_beta   90.00
_cell.angle_gamma   90.00
#
_symmetry.space_group_name_H-M   'P 1'
#
loop_
_entity.id
_entity.type
_entity.pdbx_description
1 polymer ?
#
loop_
_entity_poly.entity_id
_entity_poly.type
_entity_poly.pdbx_seq_one_letter_code
_entity_poly.pdbx_strand_id
1 'polypeptide(L)'
;MITLMAGVSQAGEKTDDLVMVNLQSTLTELNDFRPGYIYLVVANKSDTLLNVDRIEIAEYPDFIDVKKSSLDSVVVSREKKSLFYPDKKTINAGESEVYEVFITASDQVKPGKHLLLFNVFYNGWVSAKSENASIAEKSPRDALSPKVSKTGSLTLSHELDVKVFGENEILGALSNAVTFLMMPGFIMVIVFAMVWKISAPVSYQEKLPAWFKETKVADLQFWVIAITMSLIMARWLYPILTQLFTSGRRNYLYGYGFYDIVMMWGFSVLVGGFSGLIAGWVVSLYRKTKYSKAIHGDENPLELLQKAVVLGVNQSWLKKISVKKTGKSGYIVEQDAVDKDSLWVIPRIQVTWQAGADELNERFEQEIYDPKTKLAVLLETLAEGERQKQAGKGLEDIDWEKNTRFIERPLVVKKADFDSCHDTENIFSCDTSKQ
;
A
#
# COMPACT_ATOMS: atom_id res chain seq x y z
N MET A 1 -7.84 12.53 37.46
CA MET A 1 -9.03 13.13 36.81
C MET A 1 -10.09 12.05 36.81
N ILE A 2 -11.05 12.12 37.74
CA ILE A 2 -12.10 11.10 37.92
C ILE A 2 -13.22 11.47 36.94
N THR A 3 -13.25 10.81 35.79
CA THR A 3 -14.32 11.02 34.80
C THR A 3 -15.58 10.30 35.30
N LEU A 4 -16.61 11.08 35.63
CA LEU A 4 -17.95 10.59 35.94
C LEU A 4 -18.47 9.75 34.77
N MET A 5 -18.79 8.49 35.05
CA MET A 5 -19.29 7.52 34.08
C MET A 5 -20.73 7.83 33.70
N ALA A 6 -20.97 8.11 32.41
CA ALA A 6 -22.31 8.13 31.84
C ALA A 6 -22.67 6.70 31.42
N GLY A 7 -23.41 5.98 32.27
CA GLY A 7 -23.96 4.67 31.93
C GLY A 7 -25.12 4.83 30.96
N VAL A 8 -25.03 4.18 29.78
CA VAL A 8 -26.17 4.00 28.89
C VAL A 8 -27.06 2.92 29.51
N SER A 9 -28.09 3.34 30.26
CA SER A 9 -29.06 2.43 30.87
C SER A 9 -30.16 2.12 29.86
N GLN A 10 -30.07 0.97 29.18
CA GLN A 10 -31.21 0.43 28.42
C GLN A 10 -32.03 -0.47 29.34
N ALA A 11 -33.23 0.00 29.70
CA ALA A 11 -34.21 -0.78 30.46
C ALA A 11 -35.12 -1.53 29.48
N GLY A 12 -35.21 -2.86 29.58
CA GLY A 12 -36.24 -3.63 28.86
C GLY A 12 -37.61 -3.37 29.48
N GLU A 13 -38.63 -3.05 28.67
CA GLU A 13 -39.96 -2.66 29.18
C GLU A 13 -40.92 -3.85 29.36
N LYS A 14 -41.45 -3.93 30.59
CA LYS A 14 -42.74 -4.46 31.11
C LYS A 14 -43.24 -5.85 30.71
N THR A 15 -43.07 -6.78 31.65
CA THR A 15 -44.14 -7.67 32.14
C THR A 15 -43.98 -7.79 33.65
N ASP A 16 -45.06 -7.58 34.43
CA ASP A 16 -45.16 -7.68 35.92
C ASP A 16 -43.79 -7.69 36.64
N ASP A 17 -43.32 -6.50 37.03
CA ASP A 17 -42.00 -6.07 37.56
C ASP A 17 -41.41 -6.92 38.73
N LEU A 18 -41.28 -8.23 38.58
CA LEU A 18 -40.67 -9.12 39.58
C LEU A 18 -39.16 -9.20 39.44
N VAL A 19 -38.65 -9.00 38.22
CA VAL A 19 -37.22 -9.01 37.91
C VAL A 19 -36.91 -7.84 36.99
N MET A 20 -35.88 -7.09 37.34
CA MET A 20 -35.34 -6.02 36.48
C MET A 20 -33.92 -6.41 36.11
N VAL A 21 -33.61 -6.42 34.82
CA VAL A 21 -32.22 -6.56 34.37
C VAL A 21 -31.80 -5.25 33.73
N ASN A 22 -30.69 -4.71 34.19
CA ASN A 22 -30.06 -3.54 33.61
C ASN A 22 -28.71 -3.92 33.01
N LEU A 23 -28.45 -3.42 31.81
CA LEU A 23 -27.15 -3.53 31.19
C LEU A 23 -26.33 -2.28 31.51
N GLN A 24 -25.16 -2.48 32.11
CA GLN A 24 -24.17 -1.44 32.33
C GLN A 24 -22.89 -1.82 31.59
N SER A 25 -22.37 -0.93 30.75
CA SER A 25 -21.21 -1.21 29.94
C SER A 25 -20.28 0.00 29.91
N THR A 26 -18.99 -0.24 30.06
CA THR A 26 -17.95 0.74 29.72
C THR A 26 -17.51 0.61 28.25
N LEU A 27 -18.00 -0.44 27.57
CA LEU A 27 -17.65 -0.79 26.20
C LEU A 27 -18.68 -0.16 25.25
N THR A 28 -18.47 1.10 24.89
CA THR A 28 -19.16 1.74 23.77
C THR A 28 -18.46 1.48 22.44
N GLU A 29 -17.14 1.26 22.49
CA GLU A 29 -16.29 0.98 21.34
C GLU A 29 -15.41 -0.24 21.61
N LEU A 30 -15.28 -1.13 20.62
CA LEU A 30 -14.39 -2.29 20.66
C LEU A 30 -13.36 -2.18 19.53
N ASN A 31 -12.09 -2.42 19.86
CA ASN A 31 -11.02 -2.55 18.87
C ASN A 31 -10.05 -3.66 19.27
N ASP A 32 -9.19 -4.06 18.33
CA ASP A 32 -8.24 -5.18 18.43
C ASP A 32 -7.37 -5.18 19.71
N PHE A 33 -7.16 -4.01 20.34
CA PHE A 33 -6.29 -3.86 21.52
C PHE A 33 -7.03 -3.36 22.77
N ARG A 34 -8.34 -3.14 22.71
CA ARG A 34 -9.14 -2.64 23.83
C ARG A 34 -10.34 -3.53 24.06
N PRO A 35 -10.16 -4.65 24.81
CA PRO A 35 -11.29 -5.42 25.29
C PRO A 35 -12.07 -4.64 26.35
N GLY A 36 -13.26 -5.11 26.70
CA GLY A 36 -14.04 -4.47 27.74
C GLY A 36 -15.07 -5.38 28.38
N TYR A 37 -15.83 -4.80 29.29
CA TYR A 37 -16.79 -5.51 30.12
C TYR A 37 -18.20 -4.99 29.88
N ILE A 38 -19.13 -5.93 29.84
CA ILE A 38 -20.56 -5.69 30.00
C ILE A 38 -20.97 -6.32 31.33
N TYR A 39 -21.67 -5.54 32.15
CA TYR A 39 -22.21 -5.96 33.43
C TYR A 39 -23.72 -6.05 33.32
N LEU A 40 -24.27 -7.25 33.53
CA LEU A 40 -25.70 -7.46 33.64
C LEU A 40 -26.07 -7.43 35.11
N VAL A 41 -26.80 -6.39 35.53
CA VAL A 41 -27.28 -6.22 36.89
C VAL A 41 -28.70 -6.77 36.97
N VAL A 42 -28.86 -7.94 37.60
CA VAL A 42 -30.15 -8.59 37.77
C VAL A 42 -30.66 -8.26 39.17
N ALA A 43 -31.73 -7.47 39.26
CA ALA A 43 -32.38 -7.07 40.49
C ALA A 43 -33.67 -7.87 40.71
N ASN A 44 -33.78 -8.50 41.87
CA ASN A 44 -34.97 -9.22 42.29
C ASN A 44 -35.93 -8.26 43.00
N LYS A 45 -36.97 -7.83 42.31
CA LYS A 45 -38.03 -6.97 42.86
C LYS A 45 -39.16 -7.76 43.53
N SER A 46 -39.10 -9.10 43.51
CA SER A 46 -40.08 -9.95 44.18
C SER A 46 -39.79 -10.08 45.68
N ASP A 47 -40.75 -10.63 46.41
CA ASP A 47 -40.69 -11.02 47.81
C ASP A 47 -40.15 -12.45 48.00
N THR A 48 -39.75 -13.13 46.92
CA THR A 48 -39.26 -14.51 46.93
C THR A 48 -37.82 -14.62 46.43
N LEU A 49 -37.15 -15.74 46.70
CA LEU A 49 -35.83 -16.05 46.13
C LEU A 49 -35.92 -16.20 44.60
N LEU A 50 -35.01 -15.54 43.89
CA LEU A 50 -34.87 -15.63 42.45
C LEU A 50 -33.62 -16.45 42.11
N ASN A 51 -33.76 -17.47 41.27
CA ASN A 51 -32.62 -18.18 40.72
C ASN A 51 -32.35 -17.73 39.29
N VAL A 52 -31.12 -17.34 38.98
CA VAL A 52 -30.68 -17.13 37.60
C VAL A 52 -30.09 -18.43 37.08
N ASP A 53 -30.77 -19.05 36.12
CA ASP A 53 -30.39 -20.35 35.58
C ASP A 53 -29.17 -20.25 34.67
N ARG A 54 -29.24 -19.30 33.73
CA ARG A 54 -28.19 -19.05 32.75
C ARG A 54 -28.40 -17.70 32.05
N ILE A 55 -27.31 -17.18 31.53
CA ILE A 55 -27.31 -16.03 30.64
C ILE A 55 -26.91 -16.54 29.25
N GLU A 56 -27.78 -16.38 28.27
CA GLU A 56 -27.48 -16.72 26.89
C GLU A 56 -27.17 -15.46 26.08
N ILE A 57 -26.17 -15.53 25.22
CA ILE A 57 -25.89 -14.49 24.24
C ILE A 57 -26.52 -14.92 22.93
N ALA A 58 -27.77 -14.51 22.73
CA ALA A 58 -28.61 -14.96 21.64
C ALA A 58 -27.97 -14.64 20.28
N GLU A 59 -27.41 -13.44 20.14
CA GLU A 59 -26.79 -12.94 18.92
C GLU A 59 -25.55 -12.12 19.23
N TYR A 60 -24.45 -12.41 18.51
CA TYR A 60 -23.23 -11.61 18.50
C TYR A 60 -22.39 -11.92 17.24
N PRO A 61 -21.59 -10.95 16.74
CA PRO A 61 -20.73 -11.14 15.57
C PRO A 61 -19.71 -12.27 15.70
N ASP A 62 -19.24 -12.79 14.56
CA ASP A 62 -18.30 -13.92 14.48
C ASP A 62 -16.87 -13.62 14.91
N PHE A 63 -16.53 -12.34 14.89
CA PHE A 63 -15.23 -11.84 15.30
C PHE A 63 -15.23 -11.34 16.75
N ILE A 64 -16.29 -11.57 17.52
CA ILE A 64 -16.35 -11.20 18.94
C ILE A 64 -16.27 -12.46 19.79
N ASP A 65 -15.23 -12.53 20.61
CA ASP A 65 -15.04 -13.56 21.60
C ASP A 65 -15.64 -13.09 22.93
N VAL A 66 -16.44 -13.96 23.55
CA VAL A 66 -17.08 -13.68 24.84
C VAL A 66 -16.62 -14.67 25.90
N LYS A 67 -16.32 -14.14 27.09
CA LYS A 67 -15.83 -14.87 28.25
C LYS A 67 -16.58 -14.40 29.51
N LYS A 68 -16.59 -15.23 30.55
CA LYS A 68 -17.17 -14.85 31.86
C LYS A 68 -16.28 -13.85 32.61
N SER A 69 -14.97 -13.95 32.45
CA SER A 69 -14.01 -12.99 33.02
C SER A 69 -12.78 -12.87 32.11
N SER A 70 -11.97 -11.83 32.32
CA SER A 70 -10.68 -11.68 31.63
C SER A 70 -9.67 -12.77 31.97
N LEU A 71 -9.82 -13.40 33.14
CA LEU A 71 -8.99 -14.52 33.58
C LEU A 71 -9.47 -15.87 33.05
N ASP A 72 -10.68 -15.94 32.48
CA ASP A 72 -11.19 -17.18 31.93
C ASP A 72 -10.57 -17.46 30.57
N SER A 73 -10.01 -18.65 30.41
CA SER A 73 -9.49 -19.13 29.12
C SER A 73 -10.58 -19.67 28.20
N VAL A 74 -11.77 -19.96 28.74
CA VAL A 74 -12.87 -20.58 28.00
C VAL A 74 -13.70 -19.51 27.30
N VAL A 75 -13.61 -19.48 25.98
CA VAL A 75 -14.49 -18.68 25.12
C VAL A 75 -15.83 -19.38 24.98
N VAL A 76 -16.91 -18.62 25.08
CA VAL A 76 -18.27 -19.11 24.81
C VAL A 76 -18.36 -19.54 23.36
N SER A 77 -18.42 -20.85 23.11
CA SER A 77 -18.60 -21.38 21.77
C SER A 77 -19.96 -20.96 21.20
N ARG A 78 -20.03 -20.74 19.90
CA ARG A 78 -21.27 -20.45 19.18
C ARG A 78 -22.29 -21.58 19.25
N GLU A 79 -21.84 -22.82 19.42
CA GLU A 79 -22.73 -23.97 19.65
C GLU A 79 -23.31 -23.96 21.07
N LYS A 80 -22.59 -23.34 22.01
CA LYS A 80 -22.95 -23.26 23.42
C LYS A 80 -23.00 -21.80 23.86
N LYS A 81 -24.00 -21.07 23.35
CA LYS A 81 -24.25 -19.63 23.60
C LYS A 81 -24.58 -19.27 25.05
N SER A 82 -24.37 -20.17 26.01
CA SER A 82 -24.75 -20.01 27.42
C SER A 82 -23.53 -19.80 28.31
N LEU A 83 -23.59 -18.74 29.10
CA LEU A 83 -22.72 -18.46 30.23
C LEU A 83 -23.36 -19.01 31.51
N PHE A 84 -22.58 -19.82 32.23
CA PHE A 84 -22.99 -20.39 33.51
C PHE A 84 -22.18 -19.78 34.65
N TYR A 85 -22.88 -19.30 35.68
CA TYR A 85 -22.30 -18.69 36.86
C TYR A 85 -22.64 -19.55 38.08
N PRO A 86 -21.91 -20.66 38.31
CA PRO A 86 -22.27 -21.61 39.36
C PRO A 86 -22.30 -20.96 40.76
N ASP A 87 -21.46 -19.96 40.98
CA ASP A 87 -21.30 -19.27 42.27
C ASP A 87 -22.35 -18.17 42.51
N LYS A 88 -23.16 -17.82 41.49
CA LYS A 88 -24.11 -16.70 41.51
C LYS A 88 -25.51 -17.15 41.10
N LYS A 89 -26.01 -18.18 41.76
CA LYS A 89 -27.26 -18.84 41.34
C LYS A 89 -28.51 -18.20 41.94
N THR A 90 -28.44 -17.63 43.14
CA THR A 90 -29.59 -17.18 43.94
C THR A 90 -29.47 -15.71 44.31
N ILE A 91 -30.55 -14.95 44.14
CA ILE A 91 -30.67 -13.53 44.52
C ILE A 91 -31.82 -13.40 45.51
N ASN A 92 -31.56 -12.87 46.71
CA ASN A 92 -32.62 -12.70 47.71
C ASN A 92 -33.62 -11.62 47.30
N ALA A 93 -34.77 -11.59 47.96
CA ALA A 93 -35.80 -10.57 47.76
C ALA A 93 -35.22 -9.16 48.01
N GLY A 94 -35.41 -8.26 47.04
CA GLY A 94 -34.91 -6.88 47.11
C GLY A 94 -33.42 -6.70 46.81
N GLU A 95 -32.65 -7.79 46.62
CA GLU A 95 -31.23 -7.72 46.31
C GLU A 95 -30.95 -7.68 44.80
N SER A 96 -29.71 -7.38 44.43
CA SER A 96 -29.24 -7.39 43.04
C SER A 96 -27.90 -8.08 42.95
N GLU A 97 -27.68 -8.81 41.85
CA GLU A 97 -26.42 -9.49 41.58
C GLU A 97 -25.87 -9.05 40.23
N VAL A 98 -24.54 -8.99 40.12
CA VAL A 98 -23.84 -8.53 38.92
C VAL A 98 -23.19 -9.72 38.20
N TYR A 99 -23.51 -9.86 36.92
CA TYR A 99 -22.91 -10.86 36.04
C TYR A 99 -21.98 -10.18 35.04
N GLU A 100 -20.70 -10.51 35.13
CA GLU A 100 -19.66 -9.92 34.29
C GLU A 100 -19.55 -10.70 32.98
N VAL A 101 -19.51 -9.97 31.87
CA VAL A 101 -19.30 -10.53 30.54
C VAL A 101 -18.10 -9.80 29.93
N PHE A 102 -17.01 -10.53 29.76
CA PHE A 102 -15.79 -10.00 29.15
C PHE A 102 -15.82 -10.22 27.64
N ILE A 103 -15.57 -9.15 26.89
CA ILE A 103 -15.70 -9.10 25.45
C ILE A 103 -14.36 -8.70 24.83
N THR A 104 -13.91 -9.50 23.88
CA THR A 104 -12.68 -9.29 23.11
C THR A 104 -12.99 -9.36 21.62
N ALA A 105 -12.33 -8.53 20.82
CA ALA A 105 -12.30 -8.69 19.37
C ALA A 105 -11.31 -9.80 18.99
N SER A 106 -11.61 -10.55 17.93
CA SER A 106 -10.65 -11.42 17.27
C SER A 106 -9.69 -10.61 16.40
N ASP A 107 -8.67 -11.27 15.85
CA ASP A 107 -7.66 -10.65 14.98
C ASP A 107 -8.22 -9.98 13.70
N GLN A 108 -9.46 -10.29 13.31
CA GLN A 108 -10.09 -9.74 12.11
C GLN A 108 -11.51 -9.29 12.42
N VAL A 109 -11.71 -7.98 12.49
CA VAL A 109 -13.01 -7.40 12.80
C VAL A 109 -13.69 -6.85 11.55
N LYS A 110 -15.01 -6.67 11.62
CA LYS A 110 -15.78 -5.93 10.62
C LYS A 110 -16.12 -4.56 11.24
N PRO A 111 -15.49 -3.46 10.80
CA PRO A 111 -15.79 -2.14 11.36
C PRO A 111 -17.26 -1.76 11.22
N GLY A 112 -17.78 -1.01 12.19
CA GLY A 112 -19.14 -0.49 12.21
C GLY A 112 -19.94 -0.89 13.45
N LYS A 113 -21.22 -0.57 13.44
CA LYS A 113 -22.15 -0.83 14.55
C LYS A 113 -22.66 -2.27 14.50
N HIS A 114 -22.56 -2.96 15.63
CA HIS A 114 -23.03 -4.34 15.82
C HIS A 114 -23.92 -4.44 17.05
N LEU A 115 -24.85 -5.40 17.03
CA LEU A 115 -25.77 -5.65 18.14
C LEU A 115 -25.35 -6.90 18.91
N LEU A 116 -25.38 -6.80 20.24
CA LEU A 116 -25.27 -7.92 21.16
C LEU A 116 -26.62 -8.15 21.82
N LEU A 117 -27.13 -9.37 21.79
CA LEU A 117 -28.40 -9.73 22.43
C LEU A 117 -28.16 -10.70 23.59
N PHE A 118 -28.64 -10.33 24.77
CA PHE A 118 -28.53 -11.12 26.00
C PHE A 118 -29.91 -11.60 26.44
N ASN A 119 -30.06 -12.89 26.69
CA ASN A 119 -31.25 -13.48 27.29
C ASN A 119 -30.90 -13.98 28.69
N VAL A 120 -31.51 -13.39 29.71
CA VAL A 120 -31.34 -13.82 31.10
C VAL A 120 -32.50 -14.72 31.48
N PHE A 121 -32.23 -16.01 31.69
CA PHE A 121 -33.23 -17.00 32.11
C PHE A 121 -33.21 -17.16 33.62
N TYR A 122 -34.39 -17.12 34.24
CA TYR A 122 -34.53 -17.19 35.69
C TYR A 122 -35.77 -17.98 36.11
N ASN A 123 -35.76 -18.51 37.33
CA ASN A 123 -36.86 -19.26 37.94
C ASN A 123 -36.98 -18.97 39.44
N GLY A 124 -38.01 -19.51 40.10
CA GLY A 124 -38.06 -19.59 41.58
C GLY A 124 -39.16 -18.77 42.25
N TRP A 125 -39.89 -17.93 41.51
CA TRP A 125 -40.97 -17.14 42.12
C TRP A 125 -42.31 -17.86 42.13
N VAL A 126 -43.08 -17.61 43.19
CA VAL A 126 -44.39 -18.20 43.43
C VAL A 126 -45.40 -17.07 43.37
N SER A 127 -46.36 -17.15 42.45
CA SER A 127 -47.36 -16.10 42.26
C SER A 127 -48.27 -15.97 43.49
N ALA A 128 -48.26 -14.81 44.16
CA ALA A 128 -49.12 -14.50 45.30
C ALA A 128 -50.63 -14.74 45.02
N LYS A 129 -51.07 -14.66 43.76
CA LYS A 129 -52.44 -15.01 43.34
C LYS A 129 -52.84 -16.48 43.56
N SER A 130 -51.90 -17.39 43.83
CA SER A 130 -52.20 -18.78 44.16
C SER A 130 -52.59 -18.99 45.63
N GLU A 131 -52.33 -18.01 46.51
CA GLU A 131 -52.53 -18.17 47.95
C GLU A 131 -53.98 -17.88 48.37
N ASN A 132 -54.68 -17.04 47.59
CA ASN A 132 -56.09 -16.72 47.82
C ASN A 132 -57.08 -17.72 47.17
N ALA A 133 -56.59 -18.74 46.46
CA ALA A 133 -57.43 -19.79 45.87
C ALA A 133 -57.67 -21.00 46.80
N SER A 134 -57.09 -21.02 48.00
CA SER A 134 -57.07 -22.19 48.90
C SER A 134 -57.66 -21.94 50.28
N ILE A 135 -58.71 -21.11 50.38
CA ILE A 135 -59.56 -21.03 51.58
C ILE A 135 -60.93 -21.73 51.37
N ALA A 136 -61.27 -22.16 50.16
CA ALA A 136 -62.42 -23.03 49.93
C ALA A 136 -62.02 -24.51 49.98
N GLU A 137 -62.39 -25.18 51.09
CA GLU A 137 -62.42 -26.64 51.30
C GLU A 137 -61.13 -27.44 51.05
N LYS A 138 -60.30 -27.53 52.10
CA LYS A 138 -59.23 -28.54 52.22
C LYS A 138 -59.82 -29.96 52.36
N SER A 139 -59.75 -30.75 51.29
CA SER A 139 -59.81 -32.21 51.38
C SER A 139 -58.40 -32.76 51.71
N PRO A 140 -58.21 -33.67 52.70
CA PRO A 140 -56.89 -34.09 53.18
C PRO A 140 -56.07 -34.98 52.22
N ARG A 141 -56.49 -35.19 50.97
CA ARG A 141 -55.84 -36.14 50.04
C ARG A 141 -54.91 -35.52 49.00
N ASP A 142 -54.87 -34.19 48.83
CA ASP A 142 -54.14 -33.55 47.72
C ASP A 142 -52.91 -32.73 48.14
N ALA A 143 -52.28 -33.06 49.28
CA ALA A 143 -51.10 -32.37 49.82
C ALA A 143 -49.78 -32.58 49.02
N LEU A 144 -49.86 -33.05 47.78
CA LEU A 144 -48.70 -33.31 46.90
C LEU A 144 -48.74 -32.54 45.57
N SER A 145 -49.46 -31.42 45.51
CA SER A 145 -49.33 -30.54 44.34
C SER A 145 -47.97 -29.82 44.39
N PRO A 146 -47.05 -30.07 43.44
CA PRO A 146 -45.73 -29.44 43.45
C PRO A 146 -45.92 -27.92 43.32
N LYS A 147 -45.26 -27.16 44.20
CA LYS A 147 -45.16 -25.70 44.11
C LYS A 147 -44.59 -25.37 42.72
N VAL A 148 -45.43 -24.96 41.78
CA VAL A 148 -45.00 -24.69 40.40
C VAL A 148 -44.18 -23.41 40.42
N SER A 149 -42.85 -23.57 40.48
CA SER A 149 -41.91 -22.49 40.23
C SER A 149 -42.13 -21.98 38.80
N LYS A 150 -42.43 -20.69 38.65
CA LYS A 150 -42.49 -20.07 37.33
C LYS A 150 -41.07 -19.88 36.78
N THR A 151 -40.95 -19.92 35.46
CA THR A 151 -39.74 -19.63 34.69
C THR A 151 -39.98 -18.41 33.83
N GLY A 152 -38.95 -17.60 33.60
CA GLY A 152 -39.02 -16.41 32.76
C GLY A 152 -37.70 -16.10 32.09
N SER A 153 -37.78 -15.18 31.14
CA SER A 153 -36.64 -14.69 30.39
C SER A 153 -36.78 -13.21 30.13
N LEU A 154 -35.68 -12.46 30.26
CA LEU A 154 -35.61 -11.06 29.80
C LEU A 154 -34.53 -10.94 28.73
N THR A 155 -34.87 -10.25 27.63
CA THR A 155 -33.93 -9.95 26.54
C THR A 155 -33.43 -8.52 26.64
N LEU A 156 -32.12 -8.32 26.55
CA LEU A 156 -31.47 -7.01 26.49
C LEU A 156 -30.65 -6.90 25.22
N SER A 157 -30.59 -5.70 24.66
CA SER A 157 -29.73 -5.35 23.54
C SER A 157 -28.61 -4.40 23.97
N HIS A 158 -27.42 -4.54 23.37
CA HIS A 158 -26.34 -3.58 23.48
C HIS A 158 -25.75 -3.31 22.09
N GLU A 159 -25.78 -2.06 21.65
CA GLU A 159 -25.12 -1.64 20.42
C GLU A 159 -23.65 -1.34 20.71
N LEU A 160 -22.77 -1.92 19.91
CA LEU A 160 -21.32 -1.80 20.03
C LEU A 160 -20.73 -1.27 18.74
N ASP A 161 -19.96 -0.19 18.81
CA ASP A 161 -19.22 0.32 17.66
C ASP A 161 -17.84 -0.36 17.57
N VAL A 162 -17.61 -1.11 16.51
CA VAL A 162 -16.36 -1.85 16.31
C VAL A 162 -15.49 -1.04 15.37
N LYS A 163 -14.25 -0.77 15.78
CA LYS A 163 -13.28 0.02 15.02
C LYS A 163 -11.97 -0.73 14.91
N VAL A 164 -11.27 -0.55 13.79
CA VAL A 164 -9.88 -1.02 13.68
C VAL A 164 -8.96 0.04 14.27
N PHE A 165 -8.03 -0.39 15.11
CA PHE A 165 -7.09 0.52 15.77
C PHE A 165 -6.27 1.30 14.73
N GLY A 166 -6.17 2.61 14.90
CA GLY A 166 -5.40 3.50 14.03
C GLY A 166 -6.06 3.85 12.70
N GLU A 167 -7.16 3.19 12.31
CA GLU A 167 -7.84 3.43 11.03
C GLU A 167 -8.27 4.90 10.91
N ASN A 168 -8.96 5.43 11.92
CA ASN A 168 -9.49 6.80 11.90
C ASN A 168 -8.39 7.87 11.96
N GLU A 169 -7.35 7.64 12.78
CA GLU A 169 -6.22 8.57 12.89
C GLU A 169 -5.44 8.63 11.56
N ILE A 170 -5.26 7.49 10.91
CA ILE A 170 -4.59 7.37 9.61
C ILE A 170 -5.43 8.01 8.51
N LEU A 171 -6.72 7.67 8.41
CA LEU A 171 -7.60 8.22 7.38
C LEU A 171 -7.82 9.73 7.56
N GLY A 172 -7.91 10.19 8.81
CA GLY A 172 -7.97 11.60 9.14
C GLY A 172 -6.71 12.37 8.71
N ALA A 173 -5.52 11.79 8.92
CA ALA A 173 -4.26 12.39 8.48
C ALA A 173 -4.15 12.51 6.95
N LEU A 174 -4.78 11.58 6.21
CA LEU A 174 -4.82 11.56 4.74
C LEU A 174 -6.03 12.32 4.15
N SER A 175 -6.59 13.23 4.94
CA SER A 175 -7.56 14.26 4.54
C SER A 175 -8.82 13.73 3.82
N ASN A 176 -9.32 12.56 4.24
CA ASN A 176 -10.54 11.91 3.70
C ASN A 176 -10.55 11.64 2.19
N ALA A 177 -9.50 12.02 1.45
CA ALA A 177 -9.43 11.88 0.00
C ALA A 177 -9.11 10.45 -0.43
N VAL A 178 -8.50 9.66 0.45
CA VAL A 178 -8.09 8.28 0.17
C VAL A 178 -8.78 7.35 1.15
N THR A 179 -9.68 6.52 0.63
CA THR A 179 -10.27 5.45 1.45
C THR A 179 -9.20 4.40 1.77
N PHE A 180 -9.35 3.71 2.90
CA PHE A 180 -8.46 2.60 3.28
C PHE A 180 -8.26 1.60 2.13
N LEU A 181 -9.32 1.33 1.38
CA LEU A 181 -9.32 0.42 0.24
C LEU A 181 -8.47 0.90 -0.94
N MET A 182 -8.22 2.20 -1.09
CA MET A 182 -7.45 2.80 -2.20
C MET A 182 -5.95 2.97 -1.87
N MET A 183 -5.60 2.94 -0.60
CA MET A 183 -4.21 3.12 -0.14
C MET A 183 -3.21 2.13 -0.74
N PRO A 184 -3.51 0.83 -0.88
CA PRO A 184 -2.50 -0.13 -1.33
C PRO A 184 -1.98 0.15 -2.73
N GLY A 185 -2.87 0.45 -3.68
CA GLY A 185 -2.47 0.75 -5.04
C GLY A 185 -1.85 2.15 -5.17
N PHE A 186 -2.30 3.11 -4.36
CA PHE A 186 -1.65 4.42 -4.26
C PHE A 186 -0.17 4.28 -3.88
N ILE A 187 0.13 3.53 -2.81
CA ILE A 187 1.49 3.24 -2.35
C ILE A 187 2.29 2.54 -3.45
N MET A 188 1.72 1.52 -4.10
CA MET A 188 2.41 0.81 -5.19
C MET A 188 2.84 1.75 -6.32
N VAL A 189 1.94 2.62 -6.80
CA VAL A 189 2.22 3.52 -7.92
C VAL A 189 3.31 4.53 -7.54
N ILE A 190 3.26 5.10 -6.34
CA ILE A 190 4.27 6.07 -5.88
C ILE A 190 5.63 5.39 -5.71
N VAL A 191 5.69 4.23 -5.04
CA VAL A 191 6.95 3.52 -4.85
C VAL A 191 7.53 3.07 -6.19
N PHE A 192 6.67 2.57 -7.10
CA PHE A 192 7.07 2.24 -8.47
C PHE A 192 7.68 3.47 -9.17
N ALA A 193 7.08 4.65 -9.04
CA ALA A 193 7.61 5.89 -9.61
C ALA A 193 8.96 6.31 -9.04
N MET A 194 9.12 6.22 -7.71
CA MET A 194 10.40 6.50 -7.04
C MET A 194 11.49 5.54 -7.50
N VAL A 195 11.19 4.24 -7.56
CA VAL A 195 12.15 3.22 -8.01
C VAL A 195 12.47 3.37 -9.49
N TRP A 196 11.52 3.76 -10.33
CA TRP A 196 11.76 4.00 -11.74
C TRP A 196 12.77 5.14 -11.95
N LYS A 197 12.66 6.24 -11.19
CA LYS A 197 13.63 7.36 -11.26
C LYS A 197 15.07 6.91 -10.96
N ILE A 198 15.24 5.84 -10.19
CA ILE A 198 16.57 5.31 -9.81
C ILE A 198 17.04 4.23 -10.80
N SER A 199 16.14 3.33 -11.22
CA SER A 199 16.50 2.12 -11.96
C SER A 199 16.42 2.27 -13.48
N ALA A 200 15.59 3.18 -13.99
CA ALA A 200 15.43 3.35 -15.42
C ALA A 200 16.57 4.19 -16.02
N PRO A 201 17.01 3.89 -17.26
CA PRO A 201 17.98 4.72 -17.96
C PRO A 201 17.52 6.18 -18.08
N VAL A 202 18.46 7.11 -17.94
CA VAL A 202 18.31 8.58 -18.05
C VAL A 202 17.39 9.01 -19.21
N SER A 203 17.55 8.40 -20.38
CA SER A 203 16.75 8.71 -21.59
C SER A 203 15.28 8.22 -21.56
N TYR A 204 14.93 7.36 -20.60
CA TYR A 204 13.57 6.83 -20.42
C TYR A 204 12.87 7.37 -19.17
N GLN A 205 13.61 8.00 -18.25
CA GLN A 205 13.02 8.71 -17.12
C GLN A 205 12.05 9.80 -17.59
N GLU A 206 12.35 10.42 -18.73
CA GLU A 206 11.52 11.48 -19.32
C GLU A 206 10.38 10.98 -20.19
N LYS A 207 10.30 9.68 -20.48
CA LYS A 207 9.25 9.12 -21.33
C LYS A 207 8.00 8.74 -20.55
N LEU A 208 8.05 8.81 -19.23
CA LEU A 208 6.87 8.60 -18.41
C LEU A 208 5.85 9.72 -18.63
N PRO A 209 4.55 9.41 -18.53
CA PRO A 209 3.52 10.43 -18.55
C PRO A 209 3.79 11.54 -17.53
N ALA A 210 3.45 12.79 -17.86
CA ALA A 210 3.73 13.95 -17.01
C ALA A 210 3.17 13.78 -15.57
N TRP A 211 1.98 13.18 -15.44
CA TRP A 211 1.34 12.89 -14.16
C TRP A 211 2.19 11.98 -13.25
N PHE A 212 2.97 11.10 -13.86
CA PHE A 212 3.84 10.17 -13.17
C PHE A 212 5.15 10.83 -12.73
N LYS A 213 5.65 11.82 -13.48
CA LYS A 213 6.90 12.53 -13.16
C LYS A 213 6.75 13.49 -11.98
N GLU A 214 5.69 14.28 -12.02
CA GLU A 214 5.41 15.33 -11.04
C GLU A 214 4.67 14.77 -9.82
N THR A 215 4.23 13.52 -9.87
CA THR A 215 3.42 12.89 -8.80
C THR A 215 2.26 13.79 -8.42
N LYS A 216 1.65 14.45 -9.42
CA LYS A 216 0.48 15.29 -9.20
C LYS A 216 -0.67 14.36 -8.84
N VAL A 217 -0.87 14.17 -7.54
CA VAL A 217 -1.92 13.36 -6.93
C VAL A 217 -3.32 13.82 -7.40
N ALA A 218 -3.45 15.01 -7.99
CA ALA A 218 -4.71 15.49 -8.55
C ALA A 218 -5.09 14.91 -9.92
N ASP A 219 -4.21 14.18 -10.62
CA ASP A 219 -4.54 13.66 -11.95
C ASP A 219 -5.48 12.45 -11.89
N LEU A 220 -6.54 12.47 -12.71
CA LEU A 220 -7.51 11.38 -12.82
C LEU A 220 -6.85 10.06 -13.26
N GLN A 221 -5.86 10.10 -14.15
CA GLN A 221 -5.20 8.90 -14.65
C GLN A 221 -4.46 8.15 -13.54
N PHE A 222 -3.82 8.90 -12.63
CA PHE A 222 -3.15 8.36 -11.46
C PHE A 222 -4.15 7.61 -10.57
N TRP A 223 -5.31 8.23 -10.27
CA TRP A 223 -6.34 7.61 -9.43
C TRP A 223 -6.91 6.34 -10.05
N VAL A 224 -7.19 6.33 -11.35
CA VAL A 224 -7.72 5.14 -12.04
C VAL A 224 -6.76 3.96 -11.89
N ILE A 225 -5.45 4.19 -12.05
CA ILE A 225 -4.44 3.14 -11.89
C ILE A 225 -4.33 2.72 -10.42
N ALA A 226 -4.27 3.68 -9.48
CA ALA A 226 -4.18 3.40 -8.05
C ALA A 226 -5.39 2.59 -7.54
N ILE A 227 -6.61 2.92 -7.97
CA ILE A 227 -7.83 2.18 -7.64
C ILE A 227 -7.75 0.76 -8.22
N THR A 228 -7.39 0.64 -9.50
CA THR A 228 -7.29 -0.66 -10.16
C THR A 228 -6.26 -1.56 -9.47
N MET A 229 -5.08 -1.03 -9.14
CA MET A 229 -4.04 -1.78 -8.42
C MET A 229 -4.49 -2.14 -7.00
N SER A 230 -5.28 -1.29 -6.34
CA SER A 230 -5.84 -1.60 -5.02
C SER A 230 -6.86 -2.74 -5.07
N LEU A 231 -7.70 -2.80 -6.11
CA LEU A 231 -8.63 -3.92 -6.32
C LEU A 231 -7.89 -5.22 -6.61
N ILE A 232 -6.83 -5.18 -7.42
CA ILE A 232 -5.95 -6.33 -7.66
C ILE A 232 -5.29 -6.77 -6.35
N MET A 233 -4.84 -5.81 -5.53
CA MET A 233 -4.28 -6.08 -4.22
C MET A 233 -5.29 -6.79 -3.31
N ALA A 234 -6.50 -6.25 -3.20
CA ALA A 234 -7.57 -6.80 -2.37
C ALA A 234 -7.94 -8.22 -2.77
N ARG A 235 -8.17 -8.41 -4.07
CA ARG A 235 -8.83 -9.61 -4.57
C ARG A 235 -7.86 -10.76 -4.78
N TRP A 236 -6.63 -10.49 -5.21
CA TRP A 236 -5.66 -11.50 -5.64
C TRP A 236 -4.37 -11.47 -4.84
N LEU A 237 -3.65 -10.35 -4.82
CA LEU A 237 -2.30 -10.33 -4.25
C LEU A 237 -2.31 -10.55 -2.75
N TYR A 238 -3.13 -9.83 -1.99
CA TYR A 238 -3.12 -9.91 -0.52
C TYR A 238 -3.43 -11.30 0.02
N PRO A 239 -4.47 -12.02 -0.46
CA PRO A 239 -4.69 -13.40 -0.03
C PRO A 239 -3.54 -14.35 -0.38
N ILE A 240 -2.90 -14.17 -1.54
CA ILE A 240 -1.76 -15.00 -1.97
C ILE A 240 -0.52 -14.71 -1.12
N LEU A 241 -0.22 -13.43 -0.89
CA LEU A 241 0.93 -13.00 -0.11
C LEU A 241 0.78 -13.40 1.36
N THR A 242 -0.40 -13.23 1.96
CA THR A 242 -0.65 -13.70 3.32
C THR A 242 -0.56 -15.21 3.44
N GLN A 243 -1.06 -15.97 2.47
CA GLN A 243 -0.86 -17.43 2.45
C GLN A 243 0.62 -17.84 2.37
N LEU A 244 1.46 -17.05 1.70
CA LEU A 244 2.88 -17.35 1.55
C LEU A 244 3.70 -16.97 2.80
N PHE A 245 3.38 -15.84 3.43
CA PHE A 245 4.16 -15.26 4.53
C PHE A 245 3.55 -15.50 5.92
N THR A 246 2.31 -15.98 6.00
CA THR A 246 1.61 -16.25 7.27
C THR A 246 0.93 -17.63 7.21
N SER A 247 0.56 -18.18 8.37
CA SER A 247 -0.01 -19.54 8.49
C SER A 247 -1.44 -19.68 7.92
N GLY A 248 -1.96 -18.68 7.20
CA GLY A 248 -3.32 -18.70 6.69
C GLY A 248 -3.55 -17.70 5.57
N ARG A 249 -4.57 -17.99 4.75
CA ARG A 249 -5.05 -17.07 3.72
C ARG A 249 -5.97 -16.03 4.37
N ARG A 250 -5.55 -14.78 4.40
CA ARG A 250 -6.34 -13.66 4.97
C ARG A 250 -6.98 -12.86 3.84
N ASN A 251 -8.19 -12.35 4.07
CA ASN A 251 -8.88 -11.50 3.11
C ASN A 251 -9.55 -10.32 3.83
N TYR A 252 -8.95 -9.14 3.70
CA TYR A 252 -9.41 -7.94 4.39
C TYR A 252 -10.78 -7.43 3.92
N LEU A 253 -11.32 -7.95 2.82
CA LEU A 253 -12.69 -7.63 2.37
C LEU A 253 -13.77 -8.23 3.28
N TYR A 254 -13.45 -9.30 4.03
CA TYR A 254 -14.41 -9.96 4.93
C TYR A 254 -14.23 -9.56 6.39
N GLY A 255 -13.11 -8.93 6.71
CA GLY A 255 -12.73 -8.53 8.05
C GLY A 255 -11.23 -8.32 8.10
N TYR A 256 -10.79 -7.33 8.85
CA TYR A 256 -9.38 -6.98 8.94
C TYR A 256 -9.07 -6.40 10.32
N GLY A 257 -7.85 -6.60 10.77
CA GLY A 257 -7.32 -5.96 11.97
C GLY A 257 -6.17 -5.02 11.63
N PHE A 258 -5.61 -4.39 12.66
CA PHE A 258 -4.44 -3.52 12.53
C PHE A 258 -3.25 -4.23 11.86
N TYR A 259 -3.03 -5.50 12.18
CA TYR A 259 -1.97 -6.29 11.55
C TYR A 259 -2.15 -6.42 10.03
N ASP A 260 -3.40 -6.58 9.57
CA ASP A 260 -3.70 -6.65 8.14
C ASP A 260 -3.38 -5.32 7.43
N ILE A 261 -3.63 -4.18 8.09
CA ILE A 261 -3.27 -2.84 7.57
C ILE A 261 -1.76 -2.76 7.32
N VAL A 262 -0.96 -3.09 8.34
CA VAL A 262 0.51 -3.01 8.27
C VAL A 262 1.05 -3.93 7.18
N MET A 263 0.59 -5.18 7.12
CA MET A 263 1.02 -6.15 6.12
C MET A 263 0.62 -5.72 4.70
N MET A 264 -0.60 -5.23 4.52
CA MET A 264 -1.10 -4.76 3.23
C MET A 264 -0.24 -3.63 2.68
N TRP A 265 0.11 -2.65 3.52
CA TRP A 265 0.97 -1.54 3.11
C TRP A 265 2.41 -1.99 2.85
N GLY A 266 2.97 -2.84 3.72
CA GLY A 266 4.31 -3.40 3.51
C GLY A 266 4.41 -4.16 2.19
N PHE A 267 3.42 -4.99 1.88
CA PHE A 267 3.34 -5.69 0.59
C PHE A 267 3.16 -4.73 -0.59
N SER A 268 2.39 -3.65 -0.46
CA SER A 268 2.30 -2.63 -1.49
C SER A 268 3.64 -1.98 -1.82
N VAL A 269 4.44 -1.66 -0.80
CA VAL A 269 5.81 -1.14 -1.00
C VAL A 269 6.66 -2.15 -1.75
N LEU A 270 6.63 -3.42 -1.33
CA LEU A 270 7.40 -4.48 -1.99
C LEU A 270 6.98 -4.68 -3.45
N VAL A 271 5.68 -4.82 -3.72
CA VAL A 271 5.16 -5.03 -5.08
C VAL A 271 5.45 -3.83 -5.98
N GLY A 272 5.23 -2.61 -5.50
CA GLY A 272 5.58 -1.38 -6.23
C GLY A 272 7.09 -1.29 -6.52
N GLY A 273 7.91 -1.60 -5.52
CA GLY A 273 9.37 -1.57 -5.68
C GLY A 273 9.90 -2.62 -6.65
N PHE A 274 9.48 -3.88 -6.49
CA PHE A 274 9.88 -4.96 -7.39
C PHE A 274 9.41 -4.75 -8.82
N SER A 275 8.16 -4.32 -9.02
CA SER A 275 7.67 -4.00 -10.37
C SER A 275 8.48 -2.87 -11.01
N GLY A 276 8.90 -1.86 -10.23
CA GLY A 276 9.75 -0.76 -10.69
C GLY A 276 11.12 -1.25 -11.15
N LEU A 277 11.78 -2.07 -10.32
CA LEU A 277 13.08 -2.66 -10.64
C LEU A 277 13.00 -3.56 -11.88
N ILE A 278 11.98 -4.42 -11.97
CA ILE A 278 11.78 -5.31 -13.13
C ILE A 278 11.58 -4.48 -14.40
N ALA A 279 10.72 -3.46 -14.34
CA ALA A 279 10.45 -2.62 -15.50
C ALA A 279 11.71 -1.84 -15.95
N GLY A 280 12.47 -1.28 -15.01
CA GLY A 280 13.75 -0.62 -15.29
C GLY A 280 14.79 -1.57 -15.90
N TRP A 281 14.90 -2.78 -15.35
CA TRP A 281 15.78 -3.83 -15.88
C TRP A 281 15.38 -4.28 -17.29
N VAL A 282 14.09 -4.50 -17.54
CA VAL A 282 13.56 -4.86 -18.87
C VAL A 282 13.85 -3.75 -19.89
N VAL A 283 13.66 -2.48 -19.53
CA VAL A 283 14.01 -1.36 -20.41
C VAL A 283 15.52 -1.28 -20.66
N SER A 284 16.34 -1.54 -19.64
CA SER A 284 17.79 -1.59 -19.79
C SER A 284 18.24 -2.72 -20.73
N LEU A 285 17.64 -3.91 -20.62
CA LEU A 285 17.88 -5.01 -21.56
C LEU A 285 17.38 -4.71 -22.96
N TYR A 286 16.19 -4.13 -23.10
CA TYR A 286 15.65 -3.70 -24.38
C TYR A 286 16.56 -2.66 -25.05
N ARG A 287 17.09 -1.71 -24.26
CA ARG A 287 18.11 -0.77 -24.72
C ARG A 287 19.34 -1.55 -25.19
N LYS A 288 19.93 -2.40 -24.35
CA LYS A 288 21.13 -3.16 -24.73
C LYS A 288 20.93 -3.92 -26.04
N THR A 289 19.81 -4.60 -26.23
CA THR A 289 19.50 -5.37 -27.45
C THR A 289 19.17 -4.51 -28.67
N LYS A 290 18.47 -3.38 -28.50
CA LYS A 290 18.14 -2.46 -29.61
C LYS A 290 19.38 -1.69 -30.07
N TYR A 291 20.17 -1.18 -29.13
CA TYR A 291 21.36 -0.38 -29.41
C TYR A 291 22.62 -1.24 -29.67
N SER A 292 22.59 -2.56 -29.41
CA SER A 292 23.60 -3.50 -29.91
C SER A 292 23.44 -3.85 -31.39
N LYS A 293 22.35 -3.43 -32.04
CA LYS A 293 22.24 -3.52 -33.50
C LYS A 293 23.19 -2.49 -34.14
N ALA A 294 23.82 -2.87 -35.25
CA ALA A 294 24.85 -2.10 -35.94
C ALA A 294 24.50 -0.61 -36.08
N ILE A 295 25.52 0.25 -36.03
CA ILE A 295 25.40 1.68 -36.34
C ILE A 295 24.81 1.80 -37.75
N HIS A 296 23.79 2.64 -37.90
CA HIS A 296 23.18 2.99 -39.18
C HIS A 296 23.58 4.42 -39.57
N GLY A 297 23.74 4.67 -40.87
CA GLY A 297 24.31 5.92 -41.38
C GLY A 297 23.38 7.14 -41.35
N ASP A 298 22.15 6.95 -40.90
CA ASP A 298 21.06 7.94 -40.84
C ASP A 298 20.76 8.44 -39.42
N GLU A 299 21.53 7.98 -38.43
CA GLU A 299 21.34 8.34 -37.02
C GLU A 299 21.74 9.79 -36.75
N ASN A 300 20.99 10.46 -35.87
CA ASN A 300 21.41 11.76 -35.31
C ASN A 300 22.71 11.58 -34.50
N PRO A 301 23.63 12.56 -34.49
CA PRO A 301 24.87 12.48 -33.70
C PRO A 301 24.67 12.02 -32.26
N LEU A 302 23.64 12.51 -31.56
CA LEU A 302 23.38 12.15 -30.18
C LEU A 302 22.99 10.67 -30.03
N GLU A 303 22.17 10.14 -30.94
CA GLU A 303 21.77 8.72 -30.94
C GLU A 303 22.97 7.81 -31.22
N LEU A 304 23.84 8.23 -32.14
CA LEU A 304 25.04 7.50 -32.49
C LEU A 304 26.05 7.47 -31.33
N LEU A 305 26.27 8.60 -30.64
CA LEU A 305 27.11 8.63 -29.44
C LEU A 305 26.54 7.74 -28.32
N GLN A 306 25.21 7.76 -28.13
CA GLN A 306 24.55 6.86 -27.17
C GLN A 306 24.77 5.38 -27.52
N LYS A 307 24.73 5.02 -28.82
CA LYS A 307 25.11 3.67 -29.28
C LYS A 307 26.56 3.36 -29.00
N ALA A 308 27.47 4.28 -29.29
CA ALA A 308 28.91 4.10 -29.07
C ALA A 308 29.22 3.74 -27.60
N VAL A 309 28.60 4.45 -26.65
CA VAL A 309 28.76 4.14 -25.21
C VAL A 309 28.18 2.77 -24.84
N VAL A 310 27.02 2.39 -25.39
CA VAL A 310 26.44 1.05 -25.15
C VAL A 310 27.30 -0.06 -25.74
N LEU A 311 27.94 0.18 -26.88
CA LEU A 311 28.87 -0.74 -27.54
C LEU A 311 30.24 -0.80 -26.85
N GLY A 312 30.45 -0.04 -25.76
CA GLY A 312 31.69 -0.09 -24.98
C GLY A 312 32.84 0.66 -25.62
N VAL A 313 32.57 1.67 -26.47
CA VAL A 313 33.57 2.60 -26.97
C VAL A 313 34.07 3.43 -25.79
N ASN A 314 35.15 2.97 -25.18
CA ASN A 314 35.65 3.44 -23.89
C ASN A 314 36.76 4.49 -24.04
N GLN A 315 37.00 4.97 -25.26
CA GLN A 315 38.07 5.93 -25.54
C GLN A 315 37.62 7.35 -25.24
N SER A 316 38.52 8.13 -24.64
CA SER A 316 38.34 9.56 -24.39
C SER A 316 38.29 10.38 -25.67
N TRP A 317 38.87 9.87 -26.76
CA TRP A 317 38.84 10.48 -28.08
C TRP A 317 38.72 9.40 -29.16
N LEU A 318 37.96 9.69 -30.20
CA LEU A 318 37.89 8.82 -31.37
C LEU A 318 39.09 9.09 -32.29
N LYS A 319 39.65 8.04 -32.88
CA LYS A 319 40.79 8.17 -33.80
C LYS A 319 40.35 8.89 -35.07
N LYS A 320 41.05 9.98 -35.41
CA LYS A 320 40.86 10.71 -36.67
C LYS A 320 41.59 10.00 -37.81
N ILE A 321 40.90 9.84 -38.93
CA ILE A 321 41.43 9.24 -40.15
C ILE A 321 41.10 10.10 -41.38
N SER A 322 41.98 10.04 -42.38
CA SER A 322 41.71 10.56 -43.73
C SER A 322 41.26 9.43 -44.65
N VAL A 323 40.19 9.66 -45.40
CA VAL A 323 39.60 8.69 -46.34
C VAL A 323 40.14 8.93 -47.74
N LYS A 324 40.92 7.98 -48.30
CA LYS A 324 41.58 8.07 -49.61
C LYS A 324 40.69 8.58 -50.74
N LYS A 325 39.48 8.01 -50.83
CA LYS A 325 38.56 8.23 -51.94
C LYS A 325 38.01 9.66 -51.99
N THR A 326 37.90 10.32 -50.84
CA THR A 326 37.31 11.65 -50.73
C THR A 326 38.34 12.72 -50.36
N GLY A 327 39.50 12.33 -49.82
CA GLY A 327 40.47 13.25 -49.21
C GLY A 327 39.93 13.94 -47.94
N LYS A 328 38.78 13.51 -47.43
CA LYS A 328 38.10 14.11 -46.27
C LYS A 328 38.42 13.33 -45.00
N SER A 329 38.43 14.03 -43.87
CA SER A 329 38.67 13.44 -42.55
C SER A 329 37.39 12.95 -41.87
N GLY A 330 37.51 12.00 -40.96
CA GLY A 330 36.44 11.56 -40.06
C GLY A 330 36.97 10.79 -38.86
N TYR A 331 36.07 10.32 -38.00
CA TYR A 331 36.39 9.69 -36.72
C TYR A 331 35.86 8.26 -36.66
N ILE A 332 36.68 7.31 -36.19
CA ILE A 332 36.28 5.90 -36.04
C ILE A 332 35.47 5.73 -34.76
N VAL A 333 34.27 5.14 -34.86
CA VAL A 333 33.34 4.94 -33.72
C VAL A 333 33.26 3.48 -33.27
N GLU A 334 33.96 2.58 -33.94
CA GLU A 334 33.98 1.17 -33.56
C GLU A 334 35.33 0.81 -32.92
N GLN A 335 35.29 -0.12 -31.97
CA GLN A 335 36.51 -0.74 -31.48
C GLN A 335 37.16 -1.50 -32.65
N ASP A 336 38.44 -1.23 -32.90
CA ASP A 336 39.22 -1.85 -33.97
C ASP A 336 39.40 -3.35 -33.68
N ALA A 337 38.37 -4.13 -34.01
CA ALA A 337 38.45 -5.59 -34.01
C ALA A 337 39.30 -6.02 -35.20
N VAL A 338 40.27 -6.89 -34.94
CA VAL A 338 41.22 -7.42 -35.93
C VAL A 338 40.50 -7.98 -37.16
N ASP A 339 39.30 -8.52 -36.96
CA ASP A 339 38.55 -9.32 -37.93
C ASP A 339 37.62 -8.49 -38.84
N LYS A 340 37.51 -7.17 -38.63
CA LYS A 340 36.64 -6.30 -39.44
C LYS A 340 37.42 -5.63 -40.57
N ASP A 341 37.04 -5.88 -41.82
CA ASP A 341 37.63 -5.22 -43.00
C ASP A 341 37.15 -3.78 -43.21
N SER A 342 36.07 -3.40 -42.56
CA SER A 342 35.46 -2.07 -42.67
C SER A 342 35.03 -1.54 -41.31
N LEU A 343 35.22 -0.24 -41.10
CA LEU A 343 34.84 0.46 -39.88
C LEU A 343 33.89 1.62 -40.21
N TRP A 344 33.03 1.94 -39.25
CA TRP A 344 32.22 3.16 -39.33
C TRP A 344 33.04 4.39 -39.03
N VAL A 345 32.92 5.37 -39.93
CA VAL A 345 33.57 6.66 -39.84
C VAL A 345 32.48 7.71 -39.77
N ILE A 346 32.54 8.58 -38.76
CA ILE A 346 31.59 9.68 -38.57
C ILE A 346 32.26 11.04 -38.80
N PRO A 347 31.48 12.05 -39.19
CA PRO A 347 32.01 13.40 -39.27
C PRO A 347 32.24 13.99 -37.88
N ARG A 348 32.84 15.19 -37.86
CA ARG A 348 32.94 15.98 -36.64
C ARG A 348 31.53 16.38 -36.18
N ILE A 349 31.30 16.46 -34.87
CA ILE A 349 30.00 16.81 -34.30
C ILE A 349 30.05 18.28 -33.89
N GLN A 350 29.12 19.06 -34.40
CA GLN A 350 28.94 20.45 -34.01
C GLN A 350 27.90 20.53 -32.89
N VAL A 351 28.27 21.18 -31.79
CA VAL A 351 27.39 21.40 -30.63
C VAL A 351 27.16 22.90 -30.49
N THR A 352 25.89 23.30 -30.49
CA THR A 352 25.48 24.70 -30.34
C THR A 352 24.69 24.84 -29.05
N TRP A 353 25.08 25.79 -28.20
CA TRP A 353 24.45 26.05 -26.91
C TRP A 353 23.61 27.33 -26.96
N GLN A 354 22.51 27.35 -26.21
CA GLN A 354 21.71 28.57 -26.05
C GLN A 354 22.47 29.58 -25.18
N ALA A 355 22.21 30.88 -25.36
CA ALA A 355 22.87 31.96 -24.60
C ALA A 355 22.71 31.87 -23.07
N GLY A 356 21.71 31.14 -22.56
CA GLY A 356 21.50 30.92 -21.12
C GLY A 356 22.20 29.68 -20.55
N ALA A 357 23.01 28.98 -21.34
CA ALA A 357 23.59 27.67 -21.02
C ALA A 357 25.08 27.73 -20.63
N ASP A 358 25.60 28.88 -20.20
CA ASP A 358 27.03 29.11 -19.96
C ASP A 358 27.67 28.05 -19.06
N GLU A 359 27.00 27.67 -17.95
CA GLU A 359 27.50 26.65 -17.01
C GLU A 359 27.61 25.26 -17.65
N LEU A 360 26.63 24.88 -18.49
CA LEU A 360 26.63 23.60 -19.19
C LEU A 360 27.66 23.59 -20.32
N ASN A 361 27.81 24.71 -21.05
CA ASN A 361 28.84 24.84 -22.08
C ASN A 361 30.24 24.80 -21.47
N GLU A 362 30.49 25.50 -20.36
CA GLU A 362 31.80 25.47 -19.68
C GLU A 362 32.13 24.06 -19.19
N ARG A 363 31.16 23.37 -18.57
CA ARG A 363 31.34 21.97 -18.15
C ARG A 363 31.62 21.05 -19.34
N PHE A 364 30.88 21.22 -20.44
CA PHE A 364 31.11 20.48 -21.67
C PHE A 364 32.50 20.74 -22.23
N GLU A 365 32.94 22.00 -22.31
CA GLU A 365 34.28 22.36 -22.77
C GLU A 365 35.38 21.75 -21.90
N GLN A 366 35.24 21.77 -20.58
CA GLN A 366 36.17 21.11 -19.67
C GLN A 366 36.22 19.59 -19.93
N GLU A 367 35.07 18.96 -20.10
CA GLU A 367 34.94 17.53 -20.38
C GLU A 367 35.55 17.13 -21.73
N ILE A 368 35.40 17.96 -22.77
CA ILE A 368 35.93 17.69 -24.13
C ILE A 368 37.41 18.03 -24.31
N TYR A 369 38.10 18.54 -23.28
CA TYR A 369 39.56 18.70 -23.32
C TYR A 369 40.28 17.86 -22.26
N ASP A 370 39.56 17.24 -21.32
CA ASP A 370 40.14 16.31 -20.36
C ASP A 370 40.26 14.89 -20.95
N PRO A 371 41.48 14.38 -21.23
CA PRO A 371 41.70 13.06 -21.80
C PRO A 371 41.30 11.90 -20.89
N LYS A 372 40.93 12.16 -19.63
CA LYS A 372 40.40 11.16 -18.69
C LYS A 372 38.88 11.07 -18.75
N THR A 373 38.20 12.05 -19.34
CA THR A 373 36.76 12.05 -19.45
C THR A 373 36.30 10.92 -20.36
N LYS A 374 35.37 10.11 -19.85
CA LYS A 374 34.74 9.05 -20.63
C LYS A 374 33.59 9.65 -21.44
N LEU A 375 33.37 9.11 -22.64
CA LEU A 375 32.24 9.51 -23.49
C LEU A 375 30.87 9.43 -22.79
N ALA A 376 30.71 8.52 -21.82
CA ALA A 376 29.50 8.40 -21.00
C ALA A 376 29.20 9.67 -20.18
N VAL A 377 30.23 10.31 -19.60
CA VAL A 377 30.07 11.54 -18.80
C VAL A 377 29.66 12.70 -19.71
N LEU A 378 30.32 12.83 -20.86
CA LEU A 378 30.04 13.84 -21.86
C LEU A 378 28.61 13.70 -22.43
N LEU A 379 28.15 12.46 -22.63
CA LEU A 379 26.76 12.18 -22.98
C LEU A 379 25.76 12.59 -21.89
N GLU A 380 26.11 12.50 -20.61
CA GLU A 380 25.24 12.99 -19.53
C GLU A 380 25.10 14.51 -19.59
N THR A 381 26.18 15.24 -19.91
CA THR A 381 26.18 16.70 -20.10
C THR A 381 25.34 17.10 -21.31
N LEU A 382 25.51 16.43 -22.45
CA LEU A 382 24.69 16.67 -23.64
C LEU A 382 23.21 16.32 -23.40
N ALA A 383 22.94 15.21 -22.71
CA ALA A 383 21.57 14.82 -22.37
C ALA A 383 20.93 15.86 -21.44
N GLU A 384 21.64 16.36 -20.43
CA GLU A 384 21.16 17.42 -19.55
C GLU A 384 20.90 18.73 -20.33
N GLY A 385 21.79 19.09 -21.26
CA GLY A 385 21.58 20.20 -22.18
C GLY A 385 20.28 20.07 -22.98
N GLU A 386 19.99 18.89 -23.53
CA GLU A 386 18.75 18.63 -24.27
C GLU A 386 17.50 18.77 -23.37
N ARG A 387 17.58 18.40 -22.09
CA ARG A 387 16.48 18.59 -21.12
C ARG A 387 16.20 20.06 -20.87
N GLN A 388 17.26 20.86 -20.73
CA GLN A 388 17.16 22.28 -20.41
C GLN A 388 16.84 23.16 -21.64
N LYS A 389 16.82 22.57 -22.85
CA LYS A 389 16.51 23.25 -24.11
C LYS A 389 15.18 24.02 -24.07
N GLN A 390 14.14 23.46 -23.45
CA GLN A 390 12.82 24.11 -23.34
C GLN A 390 12.82 25.31 -22.39
N ALA A 391 13.77 25.35 -21.45
CA ALA A 391 13.91 26.45 -20.49
C ALA A 391 14.79 27.60 -21.02
N GLY A 392 15.33 27.49 -22.25
CA GLY A 392 16.23 28.50 -22.82
C GLY A 392 17.64 28.49 -22.21
N LYS A 393 18.01 27.42 -21.49
CA LYS A 393 19.27 27.27 -20.77
C LYS A 393 20.06 26.02 -21.18
N GLY A 394 19.72 25.43 -22.31
CA GLY A 394 20.24 24.13 -22.72
C GLY A 394 20.91 24.13 -24.08
N LEU A 395 20.90 22.95 -24.69
CA LEU A 395 21.43 22.70 -26.02
C LEU A 395 20.53 23.35 -27.08
N GLU A 396 21.08 24.18 -27.96
CA GLU A 396 20.34 24.73 -29.10
C GLU A 396 20.20 23.64 -30.17
N ASP A 397 21.32 23.07 -30.59
CA ASP A 397 21.38 22.05 -31.64
C ASP A 397 22.62 21.14 -31.53
N ILE A 398 22.50 19.94 -32.07
CA ILE A 398 23.60 18.99 -32.24
C ILE A 398 23.47 18.32 -33.62
N ASP A 399 24.40 18.66 -34.52
CA ASP A 399 24.39 18.19 -35.91
C ASP A 399 25.81 17.79 -36.35
N TRP A 400 25.90 17.13 -37.49
CA TRP A 400 27.18 16.86 -38.15
C TRP A 400 27.77 18.16 -38.70
N GLU A 401 29.07 18.39 -38.49
CA GLU A 401 29.75 19.60 -38.97
C GLU A 401 29.76 19.64 -40.51
N LYS A 402 29.13 20.68 -41.08
CA LYS A 402 29.04 20.89 -42.53
C LYS A 402 30.29 21.61 -43.05
N ASN A 403 31.44 20.96 -42.96
CA ASN A 403 32.73 21.52 -43.37
C ASN A 403 33.33 20.70 -44.51
N THR A 404 33.91 21.37 -45.51
CA THR A 404 34.51 20.73 -46.69
C THR A 404 35.68 19.80 -46.34
N ARG A 405 36.30 19.96 -45.17
CA ARG A 405 37.41 19.13 -44.67
C ARG A 405 36.99 17.79 -44.09
N PHE A 406 35.75 17.65 -43.64
CA PHE A 406 35.23 16.43 -43.02
C PHE A 406 34.24 15.73 -43.95
N ILE A 407 34.05 14.43 -43.74
CA ILE A 407 32.93 13.72 -44.37
C ILE A 407 31.61 14.40 -43.95
N GLU A 408 30.55 14.25 -44.74
CA GLU A 408 29.29 14.98 -44.47
C GLU A 408 28.29 14.15 -43.67
N ARG A 409 28.43 12.83 -43.71
CA ARG A 409 27.54 11.87 -43.06
C ARG A 409 28.33 10.64 -42.62
N PRO A 410 27.83 9.88 -41.64
CA PRO A 410 28.39 8.59 -41.28
C PRO A 410 28.47 7.66 -42.49
N LEU A 411 29.61 6.98 -42.67
CA LEU A 411 29.78 6.02 -43.75
C LEU A 411 30.74 4.88 -43.37
N VAL A 412 30.56 3.74 -44.01
CA VAL A 412 31.41 2.56 -43.83
C VAL A 412 32.61 2.66 -44.77
N VAL A 413 33.82 2.62 -44.22
CA VAL A 413 35.08 2.69 -44.98
C VAL A 413 35.87 1.42 -44.76
N LYS A 414 36.46 0.88 -45.83
CA LYS A 414 37.37 -0.26 -45.73
C LYS A 414 38.71 0.18 -45.13
N LYS A 415 39.33 -0.66 -44.29
CA LYS A 415 40.61 -0.34 -43.65
C LYS A 415 41.73 -0.01 -44.65
N ALA A 416 41.71 -0.63 -45.83
CA ALA A 416 42.67 -0.35 -46.92
C ALA A 416 42.57 1.09 -47.46
N ASP A 417 41.43 1.75 -47.28
CA ASP A 417 41.14 3.10 -47.77
C ASP A 417 41.57 4.20 -46.78
N PHE A 418 42.21 3.84 -45.67
CA PHE A 418 42.79 4.80 -44.72
C PHE A 418 44.17 5.25 -45.19
N ASP A 419 44.40 6.57 -45.26
CA ASP A 419 45.71 7.15 -45.65
C ASP A 419 46.68 7.25 -44.47
N SER A 420 46.18 7.75 -43.34
CA SER A 420 46.95 7.92 -42.12
C SER A 420 46.00 7.97 -40.93
N CYS A 421 46.44 7.38 -39.82
CA CYS A 421 45.78 7.54 -38.52
C CYS A 421 46.50 8.67 -37.80
N HIS A 422 45.81 9.79 -37.60
CA HIS A 422 46.36 10.91 -36.85
C HIS A 422 46.12 10.72 -35.35
N ASP A 423 46.85 11.48 -34.54
CA ASP A 423 46.67 11.53 -33.09
C ASP A 423 45.22 11.86 -32.73
N THR A 424 44.83 11.50 -31.51
CA THR A 424 43.51 11.75 -30.95
C THR A 424 43.18 13.24 -30.98
N GLU A 425 42.22 13.61 -31.83
CA GLU A 425 41.67 14.97 -31.91
C GLU A 425 40.23 14.95 -31.38
N ASN A 426 39.79 16.09 -30.85
CA ASN A 426 38.43 16.24 -30.36
C ASN A 426 37.41 16.18 -31.51
N ILE A 427 36.49 15.23 -31.40
CA ILE A 427 35.36 15.01 -32.32
C ILE A 427 34.34 16.17 -32.26
N PHE A 428 34.35 16.99 -31.22
CA PHE A 428 33.42 18.10 -31.09
C PHE A 428 33.99 19.41 -31.63
N SER A 429 33.14 20.22 -32.23
CA SER A 429 33.34 21.64 -32.48
C SER A 429 32.24 22.44 -31.77
N CYS A 430 32.65 23.47 -31.02
CA CYS A 430 31.72 24.43 -30.44
C CYS A 430 31.71 25.67 -31.32
N ASP A 431 30.51 26.13 -31.70
CA ASP A 431 30.35 27.41 -32.39
C ASP A 431 30.06 28.51 -31.37
N THR A 432 31.06 29.34 -31.08
CA THR A 432 30.93 30.49 -30.19
C THR A 432 30.51 31.77 -30.92
N SER A 433 30.28 31.71 -32.24
CA SER A 433 30.11 32.91 -33.09
C SER A 433 28.74 33.60 -32.99
N LYS A 434 27.83 33.10 -32.14
CA LYS A 434 26.51 33.69 -31.89
C LYS A 434 26.36 34.42 -30.54
N GLN A 435 27.42 34.54 -29.74
CA GLN A 435 27.38 35.31 -28.49
C GLN A 435 27.35 36.82 -28.72
#